data_AF-A0A5R8LXJ6-F1
#
_entry.id   AF-A0A5R8LXJ6-F1
#
_cell.length_a   1.000
_cell.length_b   1.000
_cell.length_c   1.000
_cell.angle_alpha   90.00
_cell.angle_beta   90.00
_cell.angle_gamma   90.00
#
_symmetry.space_group_name_H-M   'P 1'
#
loop_
_entity.id
_entity.type
_entity.pdbx_description
1 polymer ?
#
loop_
_entity_poly.entity_id
_entity_poly.type
_entity_poly.pdbx_seq_one_letter_code
_entity_poly.pdbx_strand_id
1 'polypeptide(L)'
;MVTGAATLNNGLTAYTNGVSALATGNQAIAQGLATVQTNLPALQSGTEKLNTGVSSLLSGSQQLDQGSQTLAESLTAAVQKLGVIHTKAGNASALATPVHEVTSDIAKIPNNGTGMAPFAIAIGLYVGGIALGTMYEGFLPHKKPRHALTWWASKASVIGSVGLLQAILLYWTLTSGNHLHVTSQGAFFGTILLGSVLFLSLIFCLRLLLGGFGTWLVSIVLVLQLAGSGGLYPTYLVNSFAKAINAWLPMTYLIDALRSLISTHQAITTNIWVMIALIVGFNLAMILRFQIGLHQSFIEIETATEDN
;
A
#
# COMPACT_ATOMS: atom_id res chain seq x y z
N MET A 1 -123.54 -36.11 -67.57
CA MET A 1 -122.85 -36.56 -66.34
C MET A 1 -121.42 -37.06 -66.60
N VAL A 2 -121.14 -37.73 -67.73
CA VAL A 2 -119.79 -38.28 -68.04
C VAL A 2 -118.69 -37.22 -68.21
N THR A 3 -118.98 -36.06 -68.82
CA THR A 3 -117.98 -34.99 -69.08
C THR A 3 -117.49 -34.28 -67.81
N GLY A 4 -118.39 -33.99 -66.85
CA GLY A 4 -118.03 -33.33 -65.60
C GLY A 4 -117.15 -34.18 -64.69
N ALA A 5 -117.36 -35.50 -64.69
CA ALA A 5 -116.52 -36.45 -63.95
C ALA A 5 -115.10 -36.54 -64.54
N ALA A 6 -114.96 -36.51 -65.87
CA ALA A 6 -113.65 -36.50 -66.54
C ALA A 6 -112.86 -35.20 -66.26
N THR A 7 -113.52 -34.04 -66.29
CA THR A 7 -112.87 -32.76 -65.94
C THR A 7 -112.42 -32.72 -64.49
N LEU A 8 -113.24 -33.21 -63.55
CA LEU A 8 -112.86 -33.31 -62.13
C LEU A 8 -111.67 -34.26 -61.94
N ASN A 9 -111.64 -35.41 -62.61
CA ASN A 9 -110.54 -36.35 -62.54
C ASN A 9 -109.21 -35.75 -63.06
N ASN A 10 -109.27 -35.01 -64.17
CA ASN A 10 -108.10 -34.30 -64.71
C ASN A 10 -107.63 -33.18 -63.78
N GLY A 11 -108.55 -32.42 -63.18
CA GLY A 11 -108.23 -31.38 -62.19
C GLY A 11 -107.61 -31.96 -60.92
N LEU A 12 -108.14 -33.09 -60.42
CA LEU A 12 -107.59 -33.79 -59.27
C LEU A 12 -106.20 -34.37 -59.56
N THR A 13 -105.98 -34.91 -60.76
CA THR A 13 -104.67 -35.39 -61.22
C THR A 13 -103.66 -34.24 -61.33
N ALA A 14 -104.06 -33.09 -61.87
CA ALA A 14 -103.21 -31.90 -61.94
C ALA A 14 -102.87 -31.38 -60.53
N TYR A 15 -103.84 -31.38 -59.62
CA TYR A 15 -103.63 -31.00 -58.23
C TYR A 15 -102.68 -31.96 -57.50
N THR A 16 -102.87 -33.28 -57.61
CA THR A 16 -101.97 -34.26 -56.98
C THR A 16 -100.56 -34.19 -57.55
N ASN A 17 -100.40 -33.96 -58.86
CA ASN A 17 -99.10 -33.71 -59.48
C ASN A 17 -98.46 -32.42 -58.96
N GLY A 18 -99.23 -31.32 -58.84
CA GLY A 18 -98.75 -30.06 -58.29
C GLY A 18 -98.32 -30.17 -56.82
N VAL A 19 -99.09 -30.89 -56.00
CA VAL A 19 -98.75 -31.18 -54.60
C VAL A 19 -97.50 -32.07 -54.52
N SER A 20 -97.37 -33.07 -55.38
CA SER A 20 -96.18 -33.91 -55.44
C SER A 20 -94.94 -33.11 -55.84
N ALA A 21 -95.04 -32.24 -56.84
CA ALA A 21 -93.95 -31.34 -57.25
C ALA A 21 -93.56 -30.37 -56.12
N LEU A 22 -94.54 -29.81 -55.39
CA LEU A 22 -94.28 -28.98 -54.22
C LEU A 22 -93.57 -29.77 -53.11
N ALA A 23 -93.99 -31.00 -52.83
CA ALA A 23 -93.34 -31.86 -51.85
C ALA A 23 -91.87 -32.16 -52.23
N THR A 24 -91.60 -32.46 -53.51
CA THR A 24 -90.23 -32.63 -54.03
C THR A 24 -89.41 -31.35 -53.91
N GLY A 25 -90.01 -30.20 -54.25
CA GLY A 25 -89.36 -28.88 -54.10
C GLY A 25 -89.00 -28.57 -52.64
N ASN A 26 -89.91 -28.82 -51.70
CA ASN A 26 -89.66 -28.64 -50.27
C ASN A 26 -88.57 -29.59 -49.76
N GLN A 27 -88.53 -30.83 -50.24
CA GLN A 27 -87.48 -31.78 -49.86
C GLN A 27 -86.10 -31.34 -50.39
N ALA A 28 -86.02 -30.81 -51.61
CA ALA A 28 -84.80 -30.25 -52.17
C ALA A 28 -84.31 -29.02 -51.38
N ILE A 29 -85.22 -28.13 -50.97
CA ILE A 29 -84.90 -26.99 -50.11
C ILE A 29 -84.38 -27.46 -48.75
N ALA A 30 -85.02 -28.45 -48.12
CA ALA A 30 -84.58 -29.00 -46.84
C ALA A 30 -83.17 -29.61 -46.92
N GLN A 31 -82.88 -30.34 -48.01
CA GLN A 31 -81.54 -30.88 -48.28
C GLN A 31 -80.52 -29.76 -48.48
N GLY A 32 -80.84 -28.74 -49.28
CA GLY A 32 -79.99 -27.57 -49.48
C GLY A 32 -79.68 -26.83 -48.17
N LEU A 33 -80.69 -26.65 -47.31
CA LEU A 33 -80.51 -26.02 -46.00
C LEU A 33 -79.64 -26.89 -45.08
N ALA A 34 -79.82 -28.22 -45.08
CA ALA A 34 -78.96 -29.15 -44.34
C ALA A 34 -77.51 -29.10 -44.83
N THR A 35 -77.27 -29.00 -46.14
CA THR A 35 -75.94 -28.79 -46.71
C THR A 35 -75.32 -27.47 -46.25
N VAL A 36 -76.09 -26.37 -46.28
CA VAL A 36 -75.62 -25.06 -45.78
C VAL A 36 -75.29 -25.14 -44.28
N GLN A 37 -76.17 -25.72 -43.49
CA GLN A 37 -75.99 -25.87 -42.04
C GLN A 37 -74.76 -26.73 -41.70
N THR A 38 -74.47 -27.77 -42.49
CA THR A 38 -73.29 -28.63 -42.30
C THR A 38 -71.98 -27.93 -42.68
N ASN A 39 -72.00 -27.04 -43.68
CA ASN A 39 -70.80 -26.34 -44.16
C ASN A 39 -70.51 -25.02 -43.43
N LEU A 40 -71.50 -24.42 -42.76
CA LEU A 40 -71.34 -23.16 -42.03
C LEU A 40 -70.24 -23.19 -40.95
N PRO A 41 -70.09 -24.25 -40.13
CA PRO A 41 -68.98 -24.35 -39.17
C PRO A 41 -67.60 -24.38 -39.83
N ALA A 42 -67.46 -25.01 -41.02
CA ALA A 42 -66.20 -25.04 -41.75
C ALA A 42 -65.83 -23.65 -42.29
N LEU A 43 -66.81 -22.89 -42.78
CA LEU A 43 -66.61 -21.49 -43.20
C LEU A 43 -66.22 -20.59 -42.02
N GLN A 44 -66.91 -20.73 -40.88
CA GLN A 44 -66.57 -20.01 -39.66
C GLN A 44 -65.13 -20.32 -39.22
N SER A 45 -64.77 -21.61 -39.13
CA SER A 45 -63.41 -22.03 -38.78
C SER A 45 -62.36 -21.53 -39.78
N GLY A 46 -62.67 -21.53 -41.09
CA GLY A 46 -61.80 -20.96 -42.12
C GLY A 46 -61.56 -19.47 -41.93
N THR A 47 -62.60 -18.72 -41.55
CA THR A 47 -62.54 -17.28 -41.29
C THR A 47 -61.74 -16.98 -40.01
N GLU A 48 -61.92 -17.77 -38.95
CA GLU A 48 -61.14 -17.67 -37.70
C GLU A 48 -59.65 -17.97 -37.93
N LYS A 49 -59.34 -19.00 -38.72
CA LYS A 49 -57.96 -19.31 -39.14
C LYS A 49 -57.34 -18.20 -39.95
N LEU A 50 -58.09 -17.62 -40.90
CA LEU A 50 -57.63 -16.49 -41.68
C LEU A 50 -57.33 -15.28 -40.79
N ASN A 51 -58.22 -14.94 -39.85
CA ASN A 51 -58.02 -13.84 -38.91
C ASN A 51 -56.78 -14.05 -38.02
N THR A 52 -56.56 -15.29 -37.57
CA THR A 52 -55.36 -15.68 -36.79
C THR A 52 -54.09 -15.56 -37.65
N GLY A 53 -54.15 -16.00 -38.91
CA GLY A 53 -53.06 -15.89 -39.86
C GLY A 53 -52.68 -14.44 -40.17
N VAL A 54 -53.67 -13.57 -40.38
CA VAL A 54 -53.47 -12.13 -40.58
C VAL A 54 -52.85 -11.48 -39.33
N SER A 55 -53.32 -11.84 -38.14
CA SER A 55 -52.76 -11.32 -36.88
C SER A 55 -51.31 -11.76 -36.66
N SER A 56 -50.98 -13.01 -37.01
CA SER A 56 -49.62 -13.55 -36.95
C SER A 56 -48.70 -12.86 -37.96
N LEU A 57 -49.19 -12.61 -39.18
CA LEU A 57 -48.45 -11.89 -40.20
C LEU A 57 -48.16 -10.44 -39.78
N LEU A 58 -49.13 -9.75 -39.20
CA LEU A 58 -48.94 -8.40 -38.66
C LEU A 58 -47.86 -8.40 -37.58
N SER A 59 -47.93 -9.35 -36.64
CA SER A 59 -46.93 -9.49 -35.57
C SER A 59 -45.53 -9.79 -36.12
N GLY A 60 -45.43 -10.68 -37.09
CA GLY A 60 -44.16 -11.00 -37.78
C GLY A 60 -43.60 -9.80 -38.54
N SER A 61 -44.45 -9.00 -39.19
CA SER A 61 -44.03 -7.77 -39.87
C SER A 61 -43.51 -6.71 -38.90
N GLN A 62 -44.14 -6.57 -37.72
CA GLN A 62 -43.66 -5.66 -36.67
C GLN A 62 -42.32 -6.11 -36.08
N GLN A 63 -42.15 -7.42 -35.86
CA GLN A 63 -40.86 -7.96 -35.41
C GLN A 63 -39.74 -7.74 -36.43
N LEU A 64 -40.04 -7.90 -37.73
CA LEU A 64 -39.07 -7.65 -38.80
C LEU A 64 -38.66 -6.17 -38.87
N ASP A 65 -39.61 -5.26 -38.70
CA ASP A 65 -39.33 -3.81 -38.66
C ASP A 65 -38.43 -3.45 -37.46
N GLN A 66 -38.77 -3.93 -36.26
CA GLN A 66 -37.95 -3.73 -35.06
C GLN A 66 -36.54 -4.33 -35.18
N GLY A 67 -36.44 -5.54 -35.75
CA GLY A 67 -35.15 -6.19 -36.00
C GLY A 67 -34.29 -5.41 -37.00
N SER A 68 -34.92 -4.85 -38.04
CA SER A 68 -34.24 -4.02 -39.04
C SER A 68 -33.74 -2.70 -38.44
N GLN A 69 -34.53 -2.06 -37.58
CA GLN A 69 -34.11 -0.87 -36.83
C GLN A 69 -32.93 -1.17 -35.90
N THR A 70 -33.02 -2.26 -35.13
CA THR A 70 -31.93 -2.71 -34.24
C THR A 70 -30.64 -2.98 -35.00
N LEU A 71 -30.73 -3.60 -36.18
CA LEU A 71 -29.58 -3.85 -37.04
C LEU A 71 -28.96 -2.55 -37.54
N ALA A 72 -29.77 -1.59 -37.98
CA ALA A 72 -29.30 -0.29 -38.46
C ALA A 72 -28.59 0.51 -37.34
N GLU A 73 -29.16 0.52 -36.14
CA GLU A 73 -28.54 1.15 -34.95
C GLU A 73 -27.22 0.49 -34.59
N SER A 74 -27.19 -0.85 -34.54
CA SER A 74 -25.99 -1.63 -34.21
C SER A 74 -24.87 -1.41 -35.23
N LEU A 75 -25.21 -1.35 -36.53
CA LEU A 75 -24.26 -1.05 -37.59
C LEU A 75 -23.70 0.37 -37.46
N THR A 76 -24.56 1.34 -37.14
CA THR A 76 -24.14 2.73 -36.91
C THR A 76 -23.18 2.82 -35.71
N ALA A 77 -23.51 2.16 -34.61
CA ALA A 77 -22.64 2.10 -33.43
C ALA A 77 -21.30 1.40 -33.72
N ALA A 78 -21.31 0.33 -34.52
CA ALA A 78 -20.10 -0.36 -34.94
C ALA A 78 -19.19 0.54 -35.80
N VAL A 79 -19.76 1.29 -36.75
CA VAL A 79 -19.03 2.25 -37.58
C VAL A 79 -18.41 3.36 -36.72
N GLN A 80 -19.16 3.91 -35.74
CA GLN A 80 -18.62 4.91 -34.81
C GLN A 80 -17.46 4.36 -33.98
N LYS A 81 -17.58 3.13 -33.45
CA LYS A 81 -16.51 2.46 -32.70
C LYS A 81 -15.28 2.17 -33.57
N LEU A 82 -15.47 1.81 -34.84
CA LEU A 82 -14.35 1.62 -35.77
C LEU A 82 -13.66 2.94 -36.12
N GLY A 83 -14.41 4.04 -36.20
CA GLY A 83 -13.87 5.37 -36.49
C GLY A 83 -12.88 5.91 -35.44
N VAL A 84 -12.99 5.46 -34.18
CA VAL A 84 -12.06 5.86 -33.11
C VAL A 84 -10.82 4.96 -33.00
N ILE A 85 -10.81 3.80 -33.68
CA ILE A 85 -9.66 2.91 -33.67
C ILE A 85 -8.66 3.41 -34.71
N HIS A 86 -7.61 4.08 -34.23
CA HIS A 86 -6.49 4.46 -35.08
C HIS A 86 -5.56 3.26 -35.33
N THR A 87 -5.79 2.53 -36.42
CA THR A 87 -5.01 1.34 -36.84
C THR A 87 -3.69 1.67 -37.55
N LYS A 88 -3.17 2.90 -37.39
CA LYS A 88 -1.89 3.28 -38.01
C LYS A 88 -0.79 2.33 -37.55
N ALA A 89 0.10 1.93 -38.46
CA ALA A 89 1.20 1.01 -38.18
C ALA A 89 2.05 1.43 -36.95
N GLY A 90 2.18 2.73 -36.70
CA GLY A 90 2.85 3.26 -35.50
C GLY A 90 2.17 2.89 -34.17
N ASN A 91 0.84 2.85 -34.11
CA ASN A 91 0.10 2.47 -32.90
C ASN A 91 0.19 0.96 -32.65
N ALA A 92 0.11 0.15 -33.71
CA ALA A 92 0.32 -1.30 -33.62
C ALA A 92 1.74 -1.62 -33.15
N SER A 93 2.75 -0.89 -33.65
CA SER A 93 4.12 -1.00 -33.18
C SER A 93 4.25 -0.60 -31.71
N ALA A 94 3.63 0.51 -31.28
CA ALA A 94 3.68 0.95 -29.88
C ALA A 94 3.03 -0.05 -28.91
N LEU A 95 1.95 -0.74 -29.31
CA LEU A 95 1.32 -1.82 -28.54
C LEU A 95 2.14 -3.12 -28.54
N ALA A 96 2.85 -3.40 -29.64
CA ALA A 96 3.67 -4.61 -29.80
C ALA A 96 5.07 -4.46 -29.18
N THR A 97 5.51 -3.24 -28.86
CA THR A 97 6.78 -3.03 -28.17
C THR A 97 6.54 -3.27 -26.68
N PRO A 98 7.18 -4.28 -26.06
CA PRO A 98 7.08 -4.50 -24.62
C PRO A 98 7.54 -3.23 -23.90
N VAL A 99 6.83 -2.84 -22.85
CA VAL A 99 7.36 -1.84 -21.91
C VAL A 99 8.57 -2.47 -21.24
N HIS A 100 9.76 -2.11 -21.72
CA HIS A 100 10.99 -2.45 -21.04
C HIS A 100 11.08 -1.57 -19.79
N GLU A 101 10.87 -2.19 -18.62
CA GLU A 101 11.11 -1.53 -17.34
C GLU A 101 12.62 -1.27 -17.20
N VAL A 102 13.02 -0.02 -17.39
CA VAL A 102 14.40 0.41 -17.09
C VAL A 102 14.48 0.59 -15.58
N THR A 103 14.65 -0.49 -14.83
CA THR A 103 14.93 -0.43 -13.40
C THR A 103 16.39 -0.04 -13.19
N SER A 104 16.65 1.20 -12.77
CA SER A 104 17.96 1.58 -12.21
C SER A 104 17.91 1.42 -10.70
N ASP A 105 18.56 0.40 -10.16
CA ASP A 105 18.82 0.30 -8.73
C ASP A 105 19.96 1.27 -8.38
N ILE A 106 19.58 2.43 -7.85
CA ILE A 106 20.49 3.54 -7.55
C ILE A 106 21.44 3.18 -6.38
N ALA A 107 21.13 2.15 -5.59
CA ALA A 107 21.87 1.77 -4.38
C ALA A 107 22.00 0.25 -4.23
N LYS A 108 22.42 -0.44 -5.29
CA LYS A 108 22.57 -1.90 -5.30
C LYS A 108 23.63 -2.36 -4.29
N ILE A 109 23.19 -3.11 -3.28
CA ILE A 109 24.07 -3.70 -2.25
C ILE A 109 24.34 -5.19 -2.52
N PRO A 110 25.56 -5.71 -2.26
CA PRO A 110 25.93 -7.08 -2.63
C PRO A 110 25.20 -8.18 -1.84
N ASN A 111 24.89 -7.92 -0.57
CA ASN A 111 24.24 -8.88 0.32
C ASN A 111 23.50 -8.17 1.47
N ASN A 112 22.69 -8.93 2.21
CA ASN A 112 21.92 -8.42 3.36
C ASN A 112 22.83 -7.89 4.50
N GLY A 113 24.02 -8.47 4.67
CA GLY A 113 25.00 -8.01 5.66
C GLY A 113 25.47 -6.58 5.39
N THR A 114 25.77 -6.25 4.14
CA THR A 114 26.09 -4.87 3.72
C THR A 114 24.93 -3.92 3.97
N GLY A 115 23.69 -4.35 3.70
CA GLY A 115 22.49 -3.55 3.94
C GLY A 115 22.23 -3.26 5.43
N MET A 116 22.52 -4.22 6.30
CA MET A 116 22.33 -4.11 7.76
C MET A 116 23.55 -3.58 8.52
N ALA A 117 24.70 -3.40 7.86
CA ALA A 117 25.93 -2.92 8.48
C ALA A 117 25.78 -1.60 9.25
N PRO A 118 25.09 -0.55 8.75
CA PRO A 118 24.85 0.68 9.51
C PRO A 118 24.23 0.44 10.89
N PHE A 119 23.24 -0.46 10.94
CA PHE A 119 22.54 -0.82 12.18
C PHE A 119 23.44 -1.60 13.14
N ALA A 120 24.15 -2.63 12.63
CA ALA A 120 25.07 -3.42 13.42
C ALA A 120 26.22 -2.60 14.03
N ILE A 121 26.77 -1.66 13.26
CA ILE A 121 27.80 -0.72 13.72
C ILE A 121 27.28 0.13 14.88
N ALA A 122 26.09 0.71 14.72
CA ALA A 122 25.51 1.57 15.73
C ALA A 122 25.24 0.82 17.06
N ILE A 123 24.72 -0.40 16.97
CA ILE A 123 24.52 -1.26 18.15
C ILE A 123 25.86 -1.58 18.82
N GLY A 124 26.86 -2.02 18.04
CA GLY A 124 28.17 -2.40 18.57
C GLY A 124 28.83 -1.26 19.35
N LEU A 125 28.79 -0.04 18.80
CA LEU A 125 29.32 1.16 19.47
C LEU A 125 28.54 1.53 20.75
N TYR A 126 27.21 1.42 20.73
CA TYR A 126 26.39 1.72 21.90
C TYR A 126 26.62 0.70 23.02
N VAL A 127 26.64 -0.59 22.69
CA VAL A 127 26.89 -1.68 23.64
C VAL A 127 28.30 -1.59 24.22
N GLY A 128 29.32 -1.28 23.41
CA GLY A 128 30.67 -0.97 23.89
C GLY A 128 30.68 0.21 24.86
N GLY A 129 29.89 1.24 24.58
CA GLY A 129 29.68 2.37 25.48
C GLY A 129 29.00 2.00 26.80
N ILE A 130 28.02 1.09 26.80
CA ILE A 130 27.39 0.58 28.03
C ILE A 130 28.43 -0.16 28.88
N ALA A 131 29.23 -1.03 28.26
CA ALA A 131 30.26 -1.80 28.96
C ALA A 131 31.29 -0.87 29.64
N LEU A 132 31.75 0.17 28.95
CA LEU A 132 32.61 1.18 29.58
C LEU A 132 31.87 1.93 30.68
N GLY A 133 30.59 2.26 30.46
CA GLY A 133 29.73 2.86 31.47
C GLY A 133 29.73 2.02 32.75
N THR A 134 29.42 0.74 32.69
CA THR A 134 29.34 -0.09 33.90
C THR A 134 30.68 -0.28 34.62
N MET A 135 31.81 -0.27 33.90
CA MET A 135 33.14 -0.48 34.49
C MET A 135 33.81 0.80 34.99
N TYR A 136 33.57 1.95 34.34
CA TYR A 136 34.27 3.20 34.64
C TYR A 136 33.40 4.19 35.44
N GLU A 137 33.94 4.61 36.58
CA GLU A 137 33.33 5.62 37.44
C GLU A 137 33.61 7.04 36.93
N GLY A 138 32.57 7.62 36.33
CA GLY A 138 32.66 8.89 35.61
C GLY A 138 32.75 10.12 36.52
N PHE A 139 32.36 10.01 37.80
CA PHE A 139 32.28 11.15 38.70
C PHE A 139 33.51 11.27 39.62
N LEU A 140 33.79 10.25 40.44
CA LEU A 140 34.78 10.33 41.53
C LEU A 140 36.19 10.75 41.06
N PRO A 141 36.74 11.90 41.51
CA PRO A 141 38.07 12.36 41.13
C PRO A 141 39.16 11.75 42.03
N HIS A 142 40.34 11.47 41.47
CA HIS A 142 41.48 10.93 42.23
C HIS A 142 42.24 12.03 43.01
N LYS A 143 42.16 13.29 42.57
CA LYS A 143 42.64 14.49 43.26
C LYS A 143 41.57 15.57 43.19
N LYS A 144 41.43 16.41 44.23
CA LYS A 144 40.43 17.49 44.27
C LYS A 144 40.58 18.42 43.05
N PRO A 145 39.59 18.48 42.15
CA PRO A 145 39.67 19.35 40.97
C PRO A 145 39.45 20.81 41.36
N ARG A 146 40.14 21.73 40.66
CA ARG A 146 39.98 23.19 40.86
C ARG A 146 38.92 23.81 39.95
N HIS A 147 38.74 23.27 38.75
CA HIS A 147 37.78 23.78 37.76
C HIS A 147 37.00 22.64 37.10
N ALA A 148 35.72 22.87 36.80
CA ALA A 148 34.84 21.85 36.21
C ALA A 148 35.36 21.35 34.87
N LEU A 149 35.91 22.25 34.04
CA LEU A 149 36.46 21.90 32.73
C LEU A 149 37.66 20.95 32.86
N THR A 150 38.53 21.16 33.85
CA THR A 150 39.69 20.27 34.07
C THR A 150 39.28 18.89 34.59
N TRP A 151 38.23 18.85 35.42
CA TRP A 151 37.66 17.59 35.91
C TRP A 151 37.00 16.81 34.78
N TRP A 152 36.16 17.48 33.99
CA TRP A 152 35.54 16.91 32.81
C TRP A 152 36.59 16.42 31.81
N ALA A 153 37.59 17.25 31.47
CA ALA A 153 38.63 16.90 30.51
C ALA A 153 39.44 15.66 30.94
N SER A 154 39.73 15.53 32.25
CA SER A 154 40.40 14.35 32.78
C SER A 154 39.58 13.06 32.65
N LYS A 155 38.25 13.14 32.73
CA LYS A 155 37.36 11.99 32.55
C LYS A 155 37.12 11.71 31.06
N ALA A 156 36.91 12.77 30.29
CA ALA A 156 36.72 12.72 28.84
C ALA A 156 37.95 12.15 28.11
N SER A 157 39.17 12.33 28.61
CA SER A 157 40.36 11.73 28.00
C SER A 157 40.36 10.20 28.07
N VAL A 158 39.97 9.63 29.21
CA VAL A 158 39.87 8.16 29.38
C VAL A 158 38.73 7.62 28.52
N ILE A 159 37.54 8.24 28.62
CA ILE A 159 36.35 7.84 27.86
C ILE A 159 36.61 7.95 26.35
N GLY A 160 37.19 9.06 25.91
CA GLY A 160 37.54 9.32 24.52
C GLY A 160 38.62 8.37 23.98
N SER A 161 39.59 7.97 24.81
CA SER A 161 40.60 6.98 24.42
C SER A 161 39.98 5.62 24.14
N VAL A 162 39.07 5.15 25.00
CA VAL A 162 38.33 3.91 24.76
C VAL A 162 37.41 4.06 23.53
N GLY A 163 36.75 5.21 23.40
CA GLY A 163 35.93 5.55 22.24
C GLY A 163 36.69 5.49 20.91
N LEU A 164 37.92 6.00 20.89
CA LEU A 164 38.81 5.95 19.74
C LEU A 164 39.25 4.51 19.45
N LEU A 165 39.66 3.76 20.48
CA LEU A 165 40.08 2.37 20.32
C LEU A 165 38.95 1.48 19.78
N GLN A 166 37.72 1.59 20.30
CA GLN A 166 36.60 0.82 19.76
C GLN A 166 36.27 1.20 18.32
N ALA A 167 36.40 2.47 17.95
CA ALA A 167 36.18 2.93 16.59
C ALA A 167 37.24 2.39 15.62
N ILE A 168 38.51 2.38 16.02
CA ILE A 168 39.61 1.80 15.24
C ILE A 168 39.41 0.30 15.04
N LEU A 169 39.14 -0.44 16.12
CA LEU A 169 38.91 -1.88 16.06
C LEU A 169 37.70 -2.22 15.18
N LEU A 170 36.60 -1.47 15.32
CA LEU A 170 35.41 -1.68 14.52
C LEU A 170 35.66 -1.36 13.04
N TYR A 171 36.32 -0.23 12.74
CA TYR A 171 36.69 0.10 11.36
C TYR A 171 37.56 -0.99 10.72
N TRP A 172 38.62 -1.41 11.40
CA TRP A 172 39.54 -2.43 10.89
C TRP A 172 38.85 -3.78 10.66
N THR A 173 38.01 -4.23 11.60
CA THR A 173 37.25 -5.48 11.45
C THR A 173 36.25 -5.42 10.29
N LEU A 174 35.66 -4.27 10.01
CA LEU A 174 34.74 -4.10 8.88
C LEU A 174 35.45 -4.04 7.53
N THR A 175 36.53 -3.27 7.41
CA THR A 175 37.22 -3.09 6.13
C THR A 175 38.17 -4.23 5.80
N SER A 176 38.91 -4.74 6.79
CA SER A 176 39.92 -5.77 6.59
C SER A 176 39.39 -7.17 6.85
N GLY A 177 38.48 -7.34 7.82
CA GLY A 177 37.88 -8.65 8.13
C GLY A 177 36.69 -8.99 7.25
N ASN A 178 35.72 -8.07 7.12
CA ASN A 178 34.48 -8.30 6.37
C ASN A 178 34.52 -7.79 4.92
N HIS A 179 35.62 -7.15 4.51
CA HIS A 179 35.79 -6.57 3.17
C HIS A 179 34.64 -5.61 2.78
N LEU A 180 34.17 -4.80 3.73
CA LEU A 180 33.08 -3.85 3.50
C LEU A 180 33.54 -2.73 2.56
N HIS A 181 32.88 -2.60 1.41
CA HIS A 181 33.10 -1.51 0.48
C HIS A 181 32.38 -0.24 0.94
N VAL A 182 33.11 0.87 0.96
CA VAL A 182 32.60 2.19 1.36
C VAL A 182 33.07 3.26 0.37
N THR A 183 32.27 4.31 0.22
CA THR A 183 32.54 5.41 -0.73
C THR A 183 33.83 6.16 -0.39
N SER A 184 34.03 6.47 0.89
CA SER A 184 35.20 7.20 1.38
C SER A 184 35.62 6.61 2.72
N GLN A 185 36.84 6.06 2.75
CA GLN A 185 37.41 5.43 3.95
C GLN A 185 37.53 6.42 5.11
N GLY A 186 38.00 7.65 4.84
CA GLY A 186 38.16 8.69 5.86
C GLY A 186 36.82 9.16 6.43
N ALA A 187 35.83 9.40 5.57
CA ALA A 187 34.49 9.80 6.02
C ALA A 187 33.80 8.68 6.82
N PHE A 188 33.98 7.43 6.41
CA PHE A 188 33.46 6.27 7.12
C PHE A 188 34.07 6.11 8.52
N PHE A 189 35.40 6.15 8.62
CA PHE A 189 36.09 6.12 9.91
C PHE A 189 35.67 7.30 10.80
N GLY A 190 35.64 8.52 10.24
CA GLY A 190 35.21 9.71 10.97
C GLY A 190 33.77 9.60 11.50
N THR A 191 32.87 8.99 10.74
CA THR A 191 31.48 8.76 11.15
C THR A 191 31.37 7.72 12.26
N ILE A 192 32.13 6.61 12.18
CA ILE A 192 32.22 5.62 13.26
C ILE A 192 32.76 6.26 14.55
N LEU A 193 33.84 7.04 14.45
CA LEU A 193 34.43 7.75 15.58
C LEU A 193 33.45 8.75 16.19
N LEU A 194 32.75 9.52 15.36
CA LEU A 194 31.73 10.46 15.81
C LEU A 194 30.57 9.73 16.52
N GLY A 195 30.12 8.60 15.98
CA GLY A 195 29.11 7.74 16.61
C GLY A 195 29.56 7.18 17.96
N SER A 196 30.82 6.75 18.05
CA SER A 196 31.46 6.28 19.28
C SER A 196 31.44 7.36 20.36
N VAL A 197 31.88 8.58 20.02
CA VAL A 197 31.89 9.73 20.95
C VAL A 197 30.47 10.16 21.31
N LEU A 198 29.52 10.14 20.37
CA LEU A 198 28.12 10.47 20.58
C LEU A 198 27.47 9.55 21.62
N PHE A 199 27.60 8.24 21.46
CA PHE A 199 27.00 7.29 22.39
C PHE A 199 27.68 7.31 23.76
N LEU A 200 29.00 7.43 23.81
CA LEU A 200 29.70 7.63 25.08
C LEU A 200 29.27 8.91 25.79
N SER A 201 29.14 10.03 25.05
CA SER A 201 28.67 11.31 25.61
C SER A 201 27.25 11.19 26.16
N LEU A 202 26.34 10.56 25.43
CA LEU A 202 24.97 10.28 25.87
C LEU A 202 24.98 9.42 27.15
N ILE A 203 25.64 8.27 27.12
CA ILE A 203 25.65 7.30 28.21
C ILE A 203 26.21 7.93 29.50
N PHE A 204 27.37 8.57 29.42
CA PHE A 204 27.96 9.23 30.59
C PHE A 204 27.17 10.46 31.04
N CYS A 205 26.56 11.21 30.12
CA CYS A 205 25.67 12.32 30.48
C CYS A 205 24.48 11.83 31.33
N LEU A 206 23.75 10.82 30.88
CA LEU A 206 22.62 10.27 31.63
C LEU A 206 23.04 9.72 33.00
N ARG A 207 24.15 8.97 33.05
CA ARG A 207 24.65 8.39 34.31
C ARG A 207 25.11 9.46 35.29
N LEU A 208 25.75 10.52 34.83
CA LEU A 208 26.23 11.61 35.70
C LEU A 208 25.10 12.51 36.19
N LEU A 209 24.11 12.78 35.34
CA LEU A 209 22.97 13.62 35.71
C LEU A 209 21.98 12.90 36.63
N LEU A 210 21.72 11.62 36.38
CA LEU A 210 20.63 10.87 37.02
C LEU A 210 21.13 9.75 37.95
N GLY A 211 22.45 9.56 38.09
CA GLY A 211 23.05 8.55 38.96
C GLY A 211 22.62 7.12 38.62
N GLY A 212 22.22 6.36 39.64
CA GLY A 212 21.77 4.97 39.48
C GLY A 212 20.58 4.82 38.52
N PHE A 213 19.62 5.75 38.57
CA PHE A 213 18.49 5.77 37.64
C PHE A 213 18.94 5.97 36.19
N GLY A 214 19.93 6.85 35.97
CA GLY A 214 20.51 7.08 34.64
C GLY A 214 21.12 5.81 34.03
N THR A 215 21.72 4.95 34.85
CA THR A 215 22.29 3.68 34.38
C THR A 215 21.21 2.74 33.83
N TRP A 216 20.05 2.67 34.47
CA TRP A 216 18.91 1.91 33.95
C TRP A 216 18.31 2.55 32.68
N LEU A 217 18.23 3.89 32.66
CA LEU A 217 17.65 4.63 31.54
C LEU A 217 18.46 4.45 30.24
N VAL A 218 19.78 4.29 30.33
CA VAL A 218 20.65 3.99 29.17
C VAL A 218 20.20 2.73 28.43
N SER A 219 19.76 1.69 29.13
CA SER A 219 19.27 0.45 28.53
C SER A 219 17.91 0.64 27.86
N ILE A 220 17.04 1.47 28.42
CA ILE A 220 15.74 1.79 27.79
C ILE A 220 15.96 2.59 26.51
N VAL A 221 16.85 3.58 26.56
CA VAL A 221 17.22 4.36 25.38
C VAL A 221 17.81 3.47 24.30
N LEU A 222 18.59 2.43 24.64
CA LEU A 222 19.01 1.41 23.67
C LEU A 222 17.80 0.73 23.01
N VAL A 223 16.85 0.21 23.80
CA VAL A 223 15.67 -0.49 23.26
C VAL A 223 14.83 0.42 22.37
N LEU A 224 14.62 1.68 22.77
CA LEU A 224 13.92 2.68 21.97
C LEU A 224 14.67 2.98 20.67
N GLN A 225 16.00 3.06 20.72
CA GLN A 225 16.83 3.25 19.52
C GLN A 225 16.74 2.06 18.56
N LEU A 226 16.73 0.82 19.05
CA LEU A 226 16.59 -0.37 18.21
C LEU A 226 15.27 -0.38 17.44
N ALA A 227 14.17 0.00 18.11
CA ALA A 227 12.84 0.03 17.51
C ALA A 227 12.61 1.25 16.60
N GLY A 228 13.17 2.41 16.97
CA GLY A 228 12.81 3.70 16.38
C GLY A 228 13.82 4.30 15.41
N SER A 229 15.07 3.83 15.35
CA SER A 229 16.14 4.51 14.57
C SER A 229 16.13 4.26 13.05
N GLY A 230 15.20 3.44 12.55
CA GLY A 230 15.14 3.11 11.12
C GLY A 230 16.26 2.17 10.66
N GLY A 231 16.94 1.47 11.60
CA GLY A 231 18.03 0.55 11.31
C GLY A 231 17.59 -0.77 10.69
N LEU A 232 16.60 -1.42 11.30
CA LEU A 232 16.08 -2.72 10.86
C LEU A 232 15.04 -2.60 9.74
N TYR A 233 14.19 -1.57 9.83
CA TYR A 233 13.15 -1.27 8.84
C TYR A 233 13.19 0.23 8.50
N PRO A 234 12.98 0.61 7.23
CA PRO A 234 12.78 2.00 6.84
C PRO A 234 11.74 2.72 7.71
N THR A 235 11.97 4.01 7.99
CA THR A 235 11.08 4.85 8.82
C THR A 235 9.68 5.02 8.26
N TYR A 236 9.45 4.67 7.00
CA TYR A 236 8.14 4.66 6.34
C TYR A 236 7.32 3.39 6.61
N LEU A 237 7.97 2.31 7.07
CA LEU A 237 7.33 1.02 7.36
C LEU A 237 6.99 0.84 8.84
N VAL A 238 7.47 1.74 9.71
CA VAL A 238 7.21 1.70 11.15
C VAL A 238 5.94 2.48 11.51
N ASN A 239 5.34 2.14 12.65
CA ASN A 239 4.13 2.81 13.13
C ASN A 239 4.38 4.30 13.50
N SER A 240 3.29 5.05 13.70
CA SER A 240 3.37 6.49 14.01
C SER A 240 4.17 6.81 15.28
N PHE A 241 4.13 5.94 16.29
CA PHE A 241 4.90 6.12 17.52
C PHE A 241 6.41 6.03 17.26
N ALA A 242 6.87 4.99 16.56
CA ALA A 242 8.27 4.80 16.19
C ALA A 242 8.77 5.94 15.29
N LYS A 243 7.93 6.43 14.38
CA LYS A 243 8.23 7.57 13.52
C LYS A 243 8.37 8.88 14.32
N ALA A 244 7.55 9.08 15.35
CA ALA A 244 7.62 10.27 16.20
C ALA A 244 8.90 10.31 17.04
N ILE A 245 9.35 9.18 17.60
CA ILE A 245 10.59 9.12 18.39
C ILE A 245 11.84 9.18 17.51
N ASN A 246 11.78 8.70 16.25
CA ASN A 246 12.93 8.58 15.35
C ASN A 246 13.81 9.85 15.27
N ALA A 247 13.19 11.03 15.15
CA ALA A 247 13.89 12.31 15.03
C ALA A 247 14.69 12.70 16.29
N TRP A 248 14.33 12.15 17.45
CA TRP A 248 14.96 12.46 18.74
C TRP A 248 16.07 11.48 19.12
N LEU A 249 16.20 10.38 18.36
CA LEU A 249 17.12 9.30 18.67
C LEU A 249 18.50 9.56 18.03
N PRO A 250 19.58 9.66 18.82
CA PRO A 250 20.93 9.89 18.30
C PRO A 250 21.39 8.82 17.31
N MET A 251 20.97 7.56 17.53
CA MET A 251 21.29 6.43 16.65
C MET A 251 20.77 6.58 15.23
N THR A 252 19.65 7.28 15.02
CA THR A 252 19.07 7.53 13.68
C THR A 252 20.09 8.21 12.77
N TYR A 253 20.68 9.30 13.24
CA TYR A 253 21.61 10.11 12.46
C TYR A 253 22.91 9.37 12.12
N LEU A 254 23.40 8.53 13.04
CA LEU A 254 24.55 7.67 12.78
C LEU A 254 24.22 6.63 11.70
N ILE A 255 23.08 5.94 11.83
CA ILE A 255 22.65 4.93 10.86
C ILE A 255 22.46 5.54 9.47
N ASP A 256 21.84 6.71 9.38
CA ASP A 256 21.61 7.38 8.09
C ASP A 256 22.92 7.85 7.44
N ALA A 257 23.87 8.39 8.23
CA ALA A 257 25.19 8.75 7.73
C ALA A 257 25.99 7.53 7.24
N LEU A 258 25.99 6.43 8.01
CA LEU A 258 26.68 5.19 7.64
C LEU A 258 26.04 4.54 6.41
N ARG A 259 24.69 4.50 6.35
CA ARG A 259 23.95 3.99 5.19
C ARG A 259 24.29 4.76 3.93
N SER A 260 24.42 6.08 4.05
CA SER A 260 24.85 6.90 2.92
C SER A 260 26.26 6.56 2.43
N LEU A 261 27.20 6.35 3.35
CA LEU A 261 28.58 6.03 3.00
C LEU A 261 28.77 4.61 2.45
N ILE A 262 27.88 3.68 2.82
CA ILE A 262 27.92 2.26 2.42
C ILE A 262 27.12 2.01 1.13
N SER A 263 25.94 2.62 0.97
CA SER A 263 25.01 2.24 -0.12
C SER A 263 24.36 3.38 -0.88
N THR A 264 23.80 4.40 -0.21
CA THR A 264 22.92 5.36 -0.91
C THR A 264 23.62 6.58 -1.49
N HIS A 265 24.88 6.83 -1.12
CA HIS A 265 25.72 7.92 -1.63
C HIS A 265 25.11 9.34 -1.52
N GLN A 266 24.21 9.55 -0.56
CA GLN A 266 23.55 10.84 -0.28
C GLN A 266 24.45 11.78 0.55
N ALA A 267 24.05 13.05 0.63
CA ALA A 267 24.76 14.00 1.50
C ALA A 267 24.63 13.63 2.98
N ILE A 268 25.76 13.56 3.69
CA ILE A 268 25.81 13.24 5.13
C ILE A 268 25.92 14.46 6.05
N THR A 269 26.01 15.67 5.47
CA THR A 269 26.35 16.91 6.20
C THR A 269 25.39 17.20 7.35
N THR A 270 24.08 17.09 7.10
CA THR A 270 23.04 17.32 8.13
C THR A 270 23.21 16.35 9.30
N ASN A 271 23.40 15.06 9.02
CA ASN A 271 23.56 14.03 10.06
C ASN A 271 24.80 14.30 10.93
N ILE A 272 25.92 14.66 10.30
CA ILE A 272 27.15 14.99 11.01
C ILE A 272 26.96 16.20 11.92
N TRP A 273 26.33 17.28 11.43
CA TRP A 273 26.09 18.47 12.25
C TRP A 273 25.14 18.22 13.41
N VAL A 274 24.08 17.43 13.22
CA VAL A 274 23.18 17.05 14.32
C VAL A 274 23.92 16.21 15.37
N MET A 275 24.73 15.24 14.95
CA MET A 275 25.54 14.45 15.87
C MET A 275 26.53 15.30 16.67
N ILE A 276 27.21 16.25 16.02
CA ILE A 276 28.11 17.21 16.67
C ILE A 276 27.33 18.06 17.69
N ALA A 277 26.16 18.58 17.31
CA ALA A 277 25.33 19.38 18.21
C ALA A 277 24.89 18.59 19.45
N LEU A 278 24.49 17.31 19.28
CA LEU A 278 24.15 16.42 20.39
C LEU A 278 25.35 16.13 21.29
N ILE A 279 26.53 15.85 20.72
CA ILE A 279 27.78 15.66 21.48
C ILE A 279 28.07 16.90 22.32
N VAL A 280 28.04 18.09 21.72
CA VAL A 280 28.28 19.35 22.43
C VAL A 280 27.26 19.54 23.54
N GLY A 281 25.96 19.32 23.27
CA GLY A 281 24.90 19.42 24.27
C GLY A 281 25.11 18.49 25.47
N PHE A 282 25.42 17.21 25.23
CA PHE A 282 25.69 16.25 26.31
C PHE A 282 26.95 16.62 27.12
N ASN A 283 28.01 17.07 26.46
CA ASN A 283 29.23 17.46 27.16
C ASN A 283 29.05 18.76 27.97
N LEU A 284 28.30 19.73 27.46
CA LEU A 284 27.93 20.92 28.23
C LEU A 284 27.11 20.57 29.48
N ALA A 285 26.15 19.65 29.35
CA ALA A 285 25.36 19.17 30.50
C ALA A 285 26.24 18.46 31.54
N MET A 286 27.22 17.65 31.10
CA MET A 286 28.20 17.04 32.00
C MET A 286 29.09 18.08 32.69
N ILE A 287 29.59 19.09 31.98
CA ILE A 287 30.40 20.17 32.56
C ILE A 287 29.59 20.93 33.62
N LEU A 288 28.32 21.22 33.36
CA LEU A 288 27.42 21.85 34.32
C LEU A 288 27.24 20.97 35.58
N ARG A 289 27.09 19.66 35.41
CA ARG A 289 27.01 18.72 36.54
C ARG A 289 28.28 18.69 37.39
N PHE A 290 29.45 18.77 36.76
CA PHE A 290 30.74 18.89 37.45
C PHE A 290 30.89 20.24 38.16
N GLN A 291 30.40 21.33 37.57
CA GLN A 291 30.38 22.65 38.21
C GLN A 291 29.56 22.63 39.51
N ILE A 292 28.37 22.01 39.49
CA ILE A 292 27.55 21.82 40.71
C ILE A 292 28.28 20.96 41.74
N GLY A 293 28.95 19.89 41.29
CA GLY A 293 29.71 18.99 42.17
C GLY A 293 30.86 19.67 42.91
N LEU A 294 31.51 20.67 42.30
CA LEU A 294 32.54 21.46 42.97
C LEU A 294 31.98 22.21 44.19
N HIS A 295 30.81 22.84 44.05
CA HIS A 295 30.18 23.59 45.15
C HIS A 295 29.74 22.68 46.31
N GLN A 296 29.24 21.48 46.03
CA GLN A 296 28.85 20.52 47.07
C GLN A 296 30.05 20.04 47.90
N SER A 297 31.21 19.82 47.26
CA SER A 297 32.44 19.41 47.95
C SER A 297 33.06 20.48 48.85
N PHE A 298 32.67 21.76 48.70
CA PHE A 298 33.08 22.83 49.61
C PHE A 298 32.27 22.81 50.91
N ILE A 299 30.97 22.50 50.85
CA ILE A 299 30.05 22.55 52.00
C ILE A 299 30.38 21.46 53.04
N GLU A 300 30.68 20.23 52.60
CA GLU A 300 31.03 19.12 53.53
C GLU A 300 32.35 19.35 54.27
N ILE A 301 33.28 20.16 53.73
CA ILE A 301 34.57 20.43 54.38
C ILE A 301 34.40 21.50 55.46
N GLU A 302 33.57 22.53 55.21
CA GLU A 302 33.30 23.60 56.18
C GLU A 302 32.60 23.05 57.43
N THR A 303 31.62 22.16 57.26
CA THR A 303 30.93 21.52 58.39
C THR A 303 31.84 20.58 59.20
N ALA A 304 32.82 19.94 58.56
CA ALA A 304 33.78 19.08 59.26
C ALA A 304 34.85 19.87 60.04
N THR A 305 35.03 21.16 59.72
CA THR A 305 35.94 22.06 60.43
C THR A 305 35.28 22.88 61.54
N GLU A 306 33.94 22.93 61.61
CA GLU A 306 33.23 23.61 62.71
C GLU A 306 32.90 22.68 63.90
N ASP A 307 32.96 21.35 63.71
CA ASP A 307 32.72 20.34 64.75
C ASP A 307 34.01 19.79 65.42
N ASN A 308 35.15 20.49 65.30
CA ASN A 308 36.39 20.24 66.05
C ASN A 308 36.87 21.51 66.76
#